data_AF-A0A2U9IBZ2-F1
#
_entry.id   AF-A0A2U9IBZ2-F1
#
_cell.length_a   1.000
_cell.length_b   1.000
_cell.length_c   1.000
_cell.angle_alpha   90.00
_cell.angle_beta   90.00
_cell.angle_gamma   90.00
#
_symmetry.space_group_name_H-M   'P 1'
#
loop_
_entity.id
_entity.type
_entity.pdbx_description
1 polymer ?
#
loop_
_entity_poly.entity_id
_entity_poly.type
_entity_poly.pdbx_seq_one_letter_code
_entity_poly.pdbx_strand_id
1 'polypeptide(L)'
;MRKIYVFTTPPRSISSEDYELFILDRIGNKFNLGELLDYDSYSEGNIQYLIGQFTGGKVMVKFKEQGEAVALIKIYKKGRISYRY
;
A
#
# COMPACT_ATOMS: atom_id res chain seq x y z
N MET A 1 -8.66 -12.22 2.69
CA MET A 1 -9.19 -12.07 1.31
C MET A 1 -8.15 -11.32 0.48
N ARG A 2 -7.97 -11.64 -0.81
CA ARG A 2 -7.08 -10.89 -1.71
C ARG A 2 -7.91 -10.04 -2.67
N LYS A 3 -7.48 -8.82 -2.94
CA LYS A 3 -8.08 -7.89 -3.90
C LYS A 3 -6.97 -7.28 -4.76
N ILE A 4 -7.29 -6.97 -6.01
CA ILE A 4 -6.42 -6.22 -6.92
C ILE A 4 -7.08 -4.86 -7.16
N TYR A 5 -6.29 -3.80 -7.14
CA TYR A 5 -6.76 -2.44 -7.37
C TYR A 5 -5.83 -1.73 -8.35
N VAL A 6 -6.37 -1.25 -9.46
CA VAL A 6 -5.63 -0.50 -10.47
C VAL A 6 -5.98 0.97 -10.34
N PHE A 7 -4.98 1.84 -10.37
CA PHE A 7 -5.15 3.29 -10.29
C PHE A 7 -4.03 4.01 -11.05
N THR A 8 -4.25 5.28 -11.36
CA THR A 8 -3.22 6.15 -11.94
C THR A 8 -2.44 6.86 -10.85
N THR A 9 -1.12 6.90 -11.00
CA THR A 9 -0.25 7.60 -10.06
C THR A 9 -0.44 9.11 -10.19
N PRO A 10 -0.67 9.85 -9.08
CA PRO A 10 -0.74 11.31 -9.12
C PRO A 10 0.61 11.89 -9.55
N PRO A 11 0.63 13.07 -10.21
CA PRO A 11 1.88 13.74 -10.54
C PRO A 11 2.70 14.00 -9.27
N ARG A 12 4.01 13.71 -9.32
CA ARG A 12 4.92 13.86 -8.19
C ARG A 12 5.21 15.35 -7.97
N SER A 13 4.46 15.98 -7.09
CA SER A 13 4.67 17.36 -6.63
C SER A 13 5.27 17.44 -5.22
N ILE A 14 5.58 16.28 -4.62
CA ILE A 14 6.01 16.11 -3.23
C ILE A 14 7.24 15.19 -3.18
N SER A 15 7.96 15.17 -2.06
CA SER A 15 9.09 14.28 -1.80
C SER A 15 8.73 12.80 -2.04
N SER A 16 9.73 11.96 -2.30
CA SER A 16 9.54 10.53 -2.56
C SER A 16 8.80 9.82 -1.42
N GLU A 17 9.12 10.18 -0.19
CA GLU A 17 8.59 9.55 1.02
C GLU A 17 7.12 9.93 1.25
N ASP A 18 6.80 11.22 1.17
CA ASP A 18 5.44 11.72 1.32
C ASP A 18 4.52 11.15 0.22
N TYR A 19 5.07 10.95 -0.97
CA TYR A 19 4.36 10.37 -2.10
C TYR A 19 3.97 8.91 -1.87
N GLU A 20 4.90 8.11 -1.33
CA GLU A 20 4.68 6.70 -0.98
C GLU A 20 3.65 6.57 0.14
N LEU A 21 3.79 7.36 1.20
CA LEU A 21 2.83 7.41 2.30
C LEU A 21 1.43 7.81 1.82
N PHE A 22 1.33 8.80 0.93
CA PHE A 22 0.06 9.22 0.35
C PHE A 22 -0.65 8.10 -0.43
N ILE A 23 0.11 7.31 -1.20
CA ILE A 23 -0.45 6.16 -1.93
C ILE A 23 -0.98 5.12 -0.94
N LEU A 24 -0.18 4.78 0.07
CA LEU A 24 -0.56 3.78 1.07
C LEU A 24 -1.78 4.22 1.88
N ASP A 25 -1.83 5.47 2.32
CA ASP A 25 -2.96 6.01 3.08
C ASP A 25 -4.26 5.97 2.25
N ARG A 26 -4.21 6.37 0.98
CA ARG A 26 -5.37 6.29 0.08
C ARG A 26 -5.89 4.86 -0.07
N ILE A 27 -4.99 3.88 -0.21
CA ILE A 27 -5.35 2.46 -0.32
C ILE A 27 -5.89 1.95 1.02
N GLY A 28 -5.23 2.28 2.13
CA GLY A 28 -5.62 1.92 3.49
C GLY A 28 -7.04 2.37 3.82
N ASN A 29 -7.34 3.64 3.56
CA ASN A 29 -8.66 4.22 3.76
C ASN A 29 -9.72 3.59 2.84
N LYS A 30 -9.40 3.38 1.55
CA LYS A 30 -10.33 2.78 0.58
C LYS A 30 -10.73 1.35 0.93
N PHE A 31 -9.81 0.56 1.47
CA PHE A 31 -10.05 -0.85 1.82
C PHE A 31 -10.29 -1.09 3.31
N ASN A 32 -10.37 -0.01 4.11
CA ASN A 32 -10.53 -0.06 5.57
C ASN A 32 -9.50 -0.98 6.23
N LEU A 33 -8.22 -0.77 5.93
CA LEU A 33 -7.11 -1.58 6.44
C LEU A 33 -6.65 -1.16 7.84
N GLY A 34 -7.15 -0.04 8.37
CA GLY A 34 -6.74 0.51 9.66
C GLY A 34 -5.40 1.26 9.56
N GLU A 35 -4.71 1.39 10.68
CA GLU A 35 -3.44 2.13 10.77
C GLU A 35 -2.31 1.42 10.03
N LEU A 36 -1.45 2.22 9.36
CA LEU A 36 -0.18 1.78 8.78
C LEU A 36 0.82 1.58 9.92
N LEU A 37 1.36 0.37 10.02
CA LEU A 37 2.34 0.00 11.04
C LEU A 37 3.78 0.20 10.56
N ASP A 38 4.02 -0.13 9.30
CA ASP A 38 5.35 -0.13 8.70
C ASP A 38 5.21 -0.13 7.17
N TYR A 39 6.22 0.39 6.48
CA TYR A 39 6.31 0.27 5.03
C TYR A 39 7.76 0.15 4.55
N ASP A 40 7.90 -0.50 3.41
CA ASP A 40 9.18 -0.67 2.72
C ASP A 40 9.01 -0.34 1.24
N SER A 41 10.05 0.23 0.64
CA SER A 41 10.06 0.60 -0.77
C SER A 41 11.38 0.24 -1.44
N TYR A 42 11.27 -0.25 -2.67
CA TYR A 42 12.43 -0.54 -3.50
C TYR A 42 12.11 -0.32 -4.97
N SER A 43 13.16 -0.10 -5.76
CA SER A 43 13.04 0.10 -7.20
C SER A 43 13.74 -1.02 -7.96
N GLU A 44 13.13 -1.42 -9.08
CA GLU A 44 13.70 -2.37 -10.03
C GLU A 44 13.61 -1.73 -11.42
N GLY A 45 14.69 -1.08 -11.83
CA GLY A 45 14.71 -0.25 -13.03
C GLY A 45 13.71 0.92 -12.94
N ASN A 46 12.76 0.98 -13.87
CA ASN A 46 11.74 2.05 -13.93
C ASN A 46 10.46 1.73 -13.14
N ILE A 47 10.46 0.65 -12.35
CA ILE A 47 9.31 0.18 -11.58
C ILE A 47 9.61 0.39 -10.10
N GLN A 48 8.68 1.03 -9.41
CA GLN A 48 8.71 1.16 -7.95
C GLN A 48 7.76 0.16 -7.31
N TYR A 49 8.25 -0.45 -6.24
CA TYR A 49 7.50 -1.35 -5.39
C TYR A 49 7.36 -0.72 -4.01
N LEU A 50 6.16 -0.77 -3.47
CA LEU A 50 5.83 -0.22 -2.17
C LEU A 50 5.00 -1.22 -1.38
N ILE A 51 5.50 -1.61 -0.21
CA ILE A 51 4.90 -2.65 0.61
C ILE A 51 4.47 -2.00 1.93
N GLY A 52 3.15 -1.88 2.14
CA GLY A 52 2.59 -1.35 3.39
C GLY A 52 2.01 -2.45 4.26
N GLN A 53 2.38 -2.47 5.54
CA GLN A 53 1.75 -3.30 6.57
C GLN A 53 0.73 -2.48 7.35
N PHE A 54 -0.50 -2.96 7.42
CA PHE A 54 -1.58 -2.33 8.15
C PHE A 54 -2.10 -3.27 9.24
N THR A 55 -2.70 -2.70 10.27
CA THR A 55 -3.35 -3.47 11.35
C THR A 55 -4.36 -4.51 10.81
N GLY A 56 -5.11 -4.16 9.76
CA GLY A 56 -6.12 -5.00 9.12
C GLY A 56 -5.66 -5.69 7.82
N GLY A 57 -4.39 -5.56 7.41
CA GLY A 57 -3.96 -6.16 6.15
C GLY A 57 -2.54 -5.84 5.70
N LYS A 58 -2.24 -6.21 4.46
CA LYS A 58 -0.99 -5.88 3.77
C LYS A 58 -1.30 -5.39 2.36
N VAL A 59 -0.55 -4.41 1.90
CA VAL A 59 -0.61 -3.87 0.55
C VAL A 59 0.75 -4.04 -0.10
N MET A 60 0.74 -4.41 -1.38
CA MET A 60 1.91 -4.34 -2.25
C MET A 60 1.52 -3.59 -3.50
N VAL A 61 2.13 -2.44 -3.73
CA VAL A 61 1.91 -1.59 -4.90
C VAL A 61 3.09 -1.77 -5.83
N LYS A 62 2.79 -1.97 -7.11
CA LYS A 62 3.73 -1.88 -8.21
C LYS A 62 3.30 -0.71 -9.07
N PHE A 63 4.16 0.28 -9.25
CA PHE A 63 3.81 1.46 -10.02
C PHE A 63 4.97 2.00 -10.84
N LYS A 64 4.60 2.71 -11.91
CA LYS A 64 5.49 3.59 -12.64
C LYS A 64 5.13 5.03 -12.27
N GLU A 65 6.14 5.87 -12.05
CA GLU A 65 5.91 7.30 -11.87
C GLU A 65 5.17 7.88 -13.09
N GLN A 66 4.14 8.69 -12.83
CA GLN A 66 3.31 9.33 -13.87
C GLN A 66 2.67 8.34 -14.87
N GLY A 67 2.25 7.18 -14.37
CA GLY A 67 1.67 6.11 -15.18
C GLY A 67 0.65 5.27 -14.41
N GLU A 68 0.64 3.98 -14.70
CA GLU A 68 -0.27 3.02 -14.08
C GLU A 68 0.34 2.42 -12.81
N ALA A 69 -0.51 2.22 -11.81
CA ALA A 69 -0.21 1.52 -10.58
C ALA A 69 -1.19 0.37 -10.36
N VAL A 70 -0.65 -0.73 -9.85
CA VAL A 70 -1.41 -1.91 -9.43
C VAL A 70 -1.08 -2.21 -7.98
N ALA A 71 -2.11 -2.23 -7.14
CA ALA A 71 -2.02 -2.64 -5.74
C ALA A 71 -2.63 -4.03 -5.55
N LEU A 72 -1.88 -4.92 -4.93
CA LEU A 72 -2.34 -6.19 -4.38
C LEU A 72 -2.63 -6.01 -2.89
N ILE A 73 -3.89 -6.14 -2.50
CA ILE A 73 -4.35 -5.96 -1.12
C ILE A 73 -4.71 -7.32 -0.51
N LYS A 74 -4.10 -7.63 0.63
CA LYS A 74 -4.43 -8.78 1.47
C LYS A 74 -5.11 -8.28 2.74
N ILE A 75 -6.40 -8.54 2.87
CA ILE A 75 -7.20 -8.16 4.05
C ILE A 75 -7.22 -9.33 5.04
N TYR A 76 -6.88 -9.06 6.30
CA TYR A 76 -7.03 -9.99 7.42
C TYR A 76 -8.49 -9.97 7.88
N LYS A 77 -9.12 -11.14 8.05
CA LYS A 77 -10.48 -11.18 8.61
C LYS A 77 -10.38 -10.74 10.07
N LYS A 78 -11.28 -9.85 10.53
CA LYS A 78 -11.50 -9.60 11.97
C LYS A 78 -11.90 -10.93 12.62
N GLY A 79 -10.92 -11.61 13.20
CA GLY A 79 -11.08 -12.94 13.78
C GLY A 79 -9.72 -13.57 14.02
N ARG A 80 -9.23 -13.46 15.26
CA ARG A 80 -7.89 -13.81 15.78
C ARG A 80 -6.77 -12.80 15.52
N ILE A 81 -6.85 -11.65 16.19
CA ILE A 81 -5.66 -11.14 16.86
C ILE A 81 -5.74 -11.71 18.28
N SER A 82 -5.20 -12.91 18.49
CA SER A 82 -4.92 -13.41 19.82
C SER A 82 -3.58 -12.82 20.20
N TYR A 83 -3.58 -11.75 20.98
CA TYR A 83 -2.38 -11.42 21.75
C TYR A 83 -2.16 -12.59 22.71
N ARG A 84 -1.18 -13.44 22.43
CA ARG A 84 -0.59 -14.31 23.44
C ARG A 84 0.43 -13.45 24.18
N TYR A 85 0.04 -12.97 25.34
CA TYR A 85 0.96 -12.65 26.42
C TYR A 85 1.10 -13.90 27.30
#